data_AF-A0A0F9V0K9-F1
#
_entry.id   AF-A0A0F9V0K9-F1
#
_cell.length_a   1.000
_cell.length_b   1.000
_cell.length_c   1.000
_cell.angle_alpha   90.00
_cell.angle_beta   90.00
_cell.angle_gamma   90.00
#
_symmetry.space_group_name_H-M   'P 1'
#
loop_
_entity.id
_entity.type
_entity.pdbx_description
1 polymer ?
#
loop_
_entity_poly.entity_id
_entity_poly.type
_entity_poly.pdbx_seq_one_letter_code
_entity_poly.pdbx_strand_id
1 'polypeptide(L)' 'MTKDEFEKQYTKGSNVTIEWLHERGQHVFPCDCGEQGCCGWKMVNIKLESWTDTDQTDSEQK' A
#
# COMPACT_ATOMS: atom_id res chain seq x y z
N MET A 1 -1.15 -5.48 19.19
CA MET A 1 -2.03 -5.14 18.06
C MET A 1 -1.81 -6.17 16.97
N THR A 2 -2.86 -6.82 16.49
CA THR A 2 -2.82 -7.75 15.36
C THR A 2 -2.95 -7.01 14.03
N LYS A 3 -2.66 -7.71 12.92
CA LYS A 3 -2.87 -7.19 11.56
C LYS A 3 -4.32 -6.71 11.36
N ASP A 4 -5.28 -7.54 11.71
CA ASP A 4 -6.72 -7.24 11.55
C ASP A 4 -7.16 -6.04 12.39
N GLU A 5 -6.62 -5.90 13.60
CA GLU A 5 -6.87 -4.73 14.45
C GLU A 5 -6.32 -3.45 13.81
N PHE A 6 -5.13 -3.51 13.23
CA PHE A 6 -4.54 -2.38 12.52
C PHE A 6 -5.33 -2.02 11.25
N GLU A 7 -5.74 -2.99 10.44
CA GLU A 7 -6.59 -2.76 9.26
C GLU A 7 -7.93 -2.13 9.62
N LYS A 8 -8.57 -2.60 10.70
CA LYS A 8 -9.80 -2.01 11.23
C LYS A 8 -9.58 -0.58 11.72
N GLN A 9 -8.46 -0.30 12.39
CA GLN A 9 -8.14 1.06 12.83
C GLN A 9 -7.82 1.99 11.66
N TYR A 10 -7.14 1.49 10.63
CA TYR A 10 -6.79 2.27 9.44
C TYR A 10 -8.02 2.67 8.63
N THR A 11 -8.99 1.77 8.51
CA THR A 11 -10.29 2.05 7.87
C THR A 11 -11.25 2.82 8.77
N LYS A 12 -11.02 2.86 10.09
CA LYS A 12 -11.88 3.56 11.05
C LYS A 12 -11.91 5.07 10.76
N GLY A 13 -13.07 5.58 10.37
CA GLY A 13 -13.27 6.99 10.01
C GLY A 13 -13.04 7.30 8.54
N SER A 14 -12.56 6.33 7.76
CA SER A 14 -12.56 6.37 6.30
C SER A 14 -13.81 5.65 5.79
N ASN A 15 -14.47 6.16 4.75
CA ASN A 15 -15.62 5.48 4.13
C ASN A 15 -15.18 4.37 3.16
N VAL A 16 -14.17 3.57 3.55
CA VAL A 16 -13.55 2.53 2.74
C VAL A 16 -13.49 1.21 3.51
N THR A 17 -13.59 0.10 2.80
CA THR A 17 -13.47 -1.24 3.39
C THR A 17 -12.04 -1.76 3.28
N ILE A 18 -11.71 -2.80 4.07
CA ILE A 18 -10.40 -3.48 3.99
C ILE A 18 -10.23 -4.12 2.60
N GLU A 19 -11.30 -4.72 2.07
CA GLU A 19 -11.33 -5.30 0.72
C GLU A 19 -10.99 -4.24 -0.33
N TRP A 20 -11.58 -3.06 -0.24
CA TRP A 20 -11.29 -1.96 -1.17
C TRP A 20 -9.82 -1.49 -1.10
N LEU A 21 -9.21 -1.51 0.08
CA LEU A 21 -7.77 -1.22 0.22
C LEU A 21 -6.94 -2.27 -0.51
N HIS A 22 -7.25 -3.56 -0.31
CA HIS A 22 -6.55 -4.66 -0.95
C HIS A 22 -6.73 -4.63 -2.48
N GLU A 23 -7.92 -4.30 -3.00
CA GLU A 23 -8.16 -4.11 -4.44
C GLU A 23 -7.30 -3.00 -5.05
N ARG A 24 -6.92 -1.99 -4.26
CA ARG A 24 -6.03 -0.89 -4.70
C ARG A 24 -4.56 -1.14 -4.42
N GLY A 25 -4.20 -2.37 -4.05
CA GLY A 25 -2.83 -2.78 -3.72
C GLY A 25 -2.35 -2.24 -2.38
N GLN A 26 -3.24 -1.72 -1.53
CA GLN A 26 -2.88 -1.29 -0.17
C GLN A 26 -2.95 -2.47 0.78
N HIS A 27 -1.80 -2.86 1.32
CA HIS A 27 -1.67 -4.03 2.19
C HIS A 27 -0.90 -3.70 3.46
N VAL A 28 -1.27 -4.35 4.55
CA VAL A 28 -0.60 -4.21 5.85
C VAL A 28 0.56 -5.20 5.98
N PHE A 29 1.73 -4.66 6.32
CA PHE A 29 2.96 -5.40 6.54
C PHE A 29 3.54 -5.11 7.93
N PRO A 30 4.33 -6.04 8.50
CA PRO A 30 5.06 -5.76 9.73
C PRO A 30 6.02 -4.57 9.52
N CYS A 31 6.09 -3.71 10.53
CA CYS A 31 7.02 -2.59 10.60
C CYS A 31 8.05 -2.87 11.69
N ASP A 32 9.32 -2.73 11.34
CA ASP A 32 10.49 -3.02 12.14
C ASP A 32 11.37 -1.77 12.36
N CYS A 33 10.80 -0.57 12.20
CA CYS A 33 11.55 0.69 12.30
C CYS A 33 12.11 0.98 13.72
N GLY A 34 11.62 0.29 14.75
CA GLY A 34 12.11 0.42 16.12
C GLY A 34 11.75 1.74 16.81
N GLU A 35 10.93 2.60 16.20
CA GLU A 35 10.56 3.89 16.77
C GLU A 35 9.57 3.77 17.93
N GLN A 36 9.78 4.59 18.98
CA GLN A 36 8.81 4.73 20.06
C GLN A 36 7.51 5.31 19.53
N GLY A 37 6.42 4.55 19.65
CA GLY A 37 5.10 4.92 19.14
C GLY A 37 4.69 4.19 17.86
N CYS A 38 5.60 3.44 17.23
CA CYS A 38 5.21 2.52 16.16
C CYS A 38 4.41 1.35 16.75
N CYS A 39 3.26 1.05 16.15
CA CYS A 39 2.42 -0.08 16.53
C CYS A 39 2.89 -1.42 15.93
N GLY A 40 4.04 -1.44 15.25
CA GLY A 40 4.62 -2.64 14.62
C GLY A 40 4.03 -2.98 13.25
N TRP A 41 3.20 -2.11 12.68
CA TRP A 41 2.53 -2.33 11.39
C TRP A 41 2.64 -1.09 10.50
N LYS A 42 2.72 -1.31 9.19
CA LYS A 42 2.73 -0.26 8.16
C LYS A 42 1.80 -0.62 7.01
N MET A 43 1.16 0.39 6.43
CA MET A 43 0.40 0.25 5.19
C MET A 43 1.33 0.55 4.02
N VAL A 44 1.43 -0.36 3.06
CA VAL A 44 2.20 -0.16 1.83
C VAL A 44 1.28 -0.24 0.63
N ASN A 45 1.55 0.59 -0.37
CA ASN A 45 0.90 0.49 -1.66
C ASN A 45 1.80 -0.31 -2.59
N ILE A 46 1.47 -1.59 -2.75
CA ILE A 46 2.08 -2.48 -3.73
C ILE A 46 1.10 -2.53 -4.89
N LYS A 47 1.21 -1.58 -5.81
CA LYS A 47 0.61 -1.79 -7.12
C LYS A 47 1.25 -3.03 -7.71
N LEU A 48 0.47 -4.09 -7.92
CA LEU A 48 0.82 -5.20 -8.81
C LEU A 48 0.88 -4.76 -10.29
N GLU A 49 1.25 -3.50 -10.54
CA GLU A 49 1.50 -2.92 -11.86
C GLU A 49 3.01 -2.69 -12.01
N SER A 50 3.78 -3.78 -11.99
CA SER A 50 5.02 -3.86 -12.74
C SER A 50 4.77 -4.98 -13.75
N TRP A 51 4.33 -4.69 -14.97
CA TRP A 51 5.25 -4.36 -16.06
C TRP A 51 4.41 -3.87 -17.26
N THR A 52 4.18 -2.56 -17.41
CA THR A 52 4.13 -2.01 -18.77
C THR A 52 5.49 -1.39 -18.98
N ASP A 53 6.30 -2.12 -19.74
CA ASP A 53 7.51 -1.65 -20.37
C ASP A 53 7.26 -0.23 -20.92
N THR A 54 7.69 0.79 -20.21
CA THR A 54 7.79 2.14 -20.79
C THR A 54 9.06 2.17 -21.63
N ASP A 55 9.14 1.29 -22.62
CA ASP A 55 10.03 1.39 -23.77
C ASP A 55 9.17 1.89 -24.95
N GLN A 56 8.75 3.14 -24.85
CA GLN A 56 8.52 3.94 -26.05
C GLN A 56 9.42 5.14 -25.95
N THR A 57 10.58 4.92 -26.56
CA THR A 57 11.65 5.85 -26.87
C THR A 57 11.07 7.18 -27.37
N ASP A 58 11.54 8.25 -26.76
CA ASP A 58 11.66 9.57 -27.37
C ASP A 58 12.50 9.45 -28.67
N SER A 59 12.31 10.36 -29.64
CA SER A 59 12.93 10.43 -30.99
C SER A 59 12.16 9.68 -32.09
N GLU A 60 11.69 10.27 -33.19
CA GLU A 60 12.37 11.26 -34.02
C GLU A 60 11.36 11.97 -34.94
N GLN A 61 11.65 13.24 -35.22
CA GLN A 61 10.94 14.15 -36.12
C GLN A 61 10.91 13.63 -37.56
N LYS A 62 9.81 13.89 -38.29
CA LYS A 62 9.84 13.91 -39.76
C LYS A 62 8.93 14.96 -40.33
#